data_AF-A0A7W7U3R6-F1
#
_entry.id   AF-A0A7W7U3R6-F1
#
_cell.length_a   1.000
_cell.length_b   1.000
_cell.length_c   1.000
_cell.angle_alpha   90.00
_cell.angle_beta   90.00
_cell.angle_gamma   90.00
#
_symmetry.space_group_name_H-M   'P 1'
#
loop_
_entity.id
_entity.type
_entity.pdbx_description
1 polymer ?
#
loop_
_entity_poly.entity_id
_entity_poly.type
_entity_poly.pdbx_seq_one_letter_code
_entity_poly.pdbx_strand_id
1 'polypeptide(L)'
;MSAYGYAATASQLVLVVAGAPLLTGLMRQVRARMEGRAGAGLLQPWRDARKLLRKEPITPVGTGPAFHIAPALVVATALVVAALVPLLSTDTPLAGRGDLIVVVALLALGTVALALAGLDTGTAFGGMGPSREMTVAALVEPTLLMAVLALSVPAGTTDLAAIVEGAVHDPARLASPASLLAASPLTAAALTLLAYAVARPLVALDPGPAVQALPVGLAVVLVGFFVLATRRRALSQVVGFLLLDNGITATAFLATSGVPLIVELGVSFDVLLAALVLQVLTARMRAAFGTTDLDDLRELHD
;
A
#
# COMPACT_ATOMS: atom_id res chain seq x y z
N MET A 1 -27.15 -7.12 -23.11
CA MET A 1 -25.87 -6.37 -23.11
C MET A 1 -26.13 -5.03 -23.74
N SER A 2 -25.98 -3.94 -23.01
CA SER A 2 -26.31 -2.60 -23.50
C SER A 2 -25.18 -2.06 -24.40
N ALA A 3 -25.53 -1.36 -25.49
CA ALA A 3 -24.54 -0.66 -26.32
C ALA A 3 -23.75 0.38 -25.50
N TYR A 4 -24.39 0.91 -24.45
CA TYR A 4 -23.81 1.81 -23.47
C TYR A 4 -22.66 1.17 -22.68
N GLY A 5 -22.79 -0.09 -22.25
CA GLY A 5 -21.72 -0.78 -21.52
C GLY A 5 -20.45 -0.95 -22.36
N TYR A 6 -20.58 -1.30 -23.65
CA TYR A 6 -19.43 -1.37 -24.56
C TYR A 6 -18.78 -0.01 -24.79
N ALA A 7 -19.59 1.03 -25.01
CA ALA A 7 -19.10 2.40 -25.17
C ALA A 7 -18.40 2.91 -23.90
N ALA A 8 -18.93 2.59 -22.72
CA ALA A 8 -18.33 2.94 -21.43
C ALA A 8 -16.98 2.25 -21.24
N THR A 9 -16.87 0.94 -21.48
CA THR A 9 -15.59 0.22 -21.39
C THR A 9 -14.56 0.74 -22.39
N ALA A 10 -14.96 0.99 -23.64
CA ALA A 10 -14.05 1.56 -24.64
C ALA A 10 -13.55 2.96 -24.23
N SER A 11 -14.45 3.81 -23.76
CA SER A 11 -14.11 5.15 -23.26
C SER A 11 -13.19 5.09 -22.05
N GLN A 12 -13.42 4.13 -21.14
CA GLN A 12 -12.59 3.89 -19.97
C GLN A 12 -11.17 3.47 -20.34
N LEU A 13 -11.01 2.54 -21.29
CA LEU A 13 -9.69 2.13 -21.77
C LEU A 13 -8.94 3.29 -22.40
N VAL A 14 -9.61 4.09 -23.24
CA VAL A 14 -9.01 5.30 -23.82
C VAL A 14 -8.60 6.27 -22.72
N LEU A 15 -9.45 6.49 -21.72
CA LEU A 15 -9.17 7.37 -20.59
C LEU A 15 -7.96 6.88 -19.77
N VAL A 16 -7.86 5.57 -19.49
CA VAL A 16 -6.74 5.00 -18.72
C VAL A 16 -5.44 5.10 -19.51
N VAL A 17 -5.44 4.70 -20.79
CA VAL A 17 -4.25 4.75 -21.65
C VAL A 17 -3.78 6.19 -21.85
N ALA A 18 -4.71 7.12 -22.09
CA ALA A 18 -4.37 8.51 -22.33
C ALA A 18 -4.06 9.30 -21.04
N GLY A 19 -4.72 8.91 -19.94
CA GLY A 19 -4.63 9.55 -18.63
C GLY A 19 -3.38 9.13 -17.85
N ALA A 20 -2.91 7.89 -17.97
CA ALA A 20 -1.76 7.40 -17.21
C ALA A 20 -0.47 8.22 -17.42
N PRO A 21 -0.08 8.62 -18.66
CA PRO A 21 1.04 9.53 -18.88
C PRO A 21 0.82 10.93 -18.28
N LEU A 22 -0.42 11.45 -18.32
CA LEU A 22 -0.76 12.75 -17.74
C LEU A 22 -0.64 12.74 -16.22
N LEU A 23 -1.15 11.69 -15.56
CA LEU A 23 -1.00 11.49 -14.11
C LEU A 23 0.47 11.36 -13.73
N THR A 24 1.25 10.62 -14.51
CA THR A 24 2.71 10.53 -14.32
C THR A 24 3.38 11.91 -14.43
N GLY A 25 2.97 12.72 -15.41
CA GLY A 25 3.46 14.08 -15.59
C GLY A 25 3.09 14.99 -14.43
N LEU A 26 1.85 14.91 -13.95
CA LEU A 26 1.36 15.64 -12.78
C LEU A 26 2.17 15.27 -11.53
N MET A 27 2.35 13.98 -11.24
CA MET A 27 3.12 13.52 -10.08
C MET A 27 4.57 14.02 -10.12
N ARG A 28 5.22 13.93 -11.29
CA ARG A 28 6.58 14.47 -11.48
C ARG A 28 6.64 15.98 -11.29
N GLN A 29 5.62 16.69 -11.75
CA GLN A 29 5.52 18.15 -11.63
C GLN A 29 5.30 18.59 -10.18
N VAL A 30 4.40 17.92 -9.46
CA VAL A 30 4.14 18.18 -8.03
C VAL A 30 5.40 17.90 -7.22
N ARG A 31 6.06 16.76 -7.45
CA ARG A 31 7.34 16.43 -6.81
C ARG A 31 8.40 17.49 -7.08
N ALA A 32 8.57 17.92 -8.33
CA ALA A 32 9.55 18.93 -8.67
C ALA A 32 9.30 20.24 -7.92
N ARG A 33 8.03 20.68 -7.82
CA ARG A 33 7.66 21.90 -7.07
C ARG A 33 7.91 21.77 -5.57
N MET A 34 7.62 20.62 -4.98
CA MET A 34 7.93 20.36 -3.56
C MET A 34 9.45 20.38 -3.30
N GLU A 35 10.24 19.98 -4.29
CA GLU A 35 11.71 20.03 -4.26
C GLU A 35 12.27 21.42 -4.67
N GLY A 36 11.42 22.45 -4.85
CA GLY A 36 11.84 23.80 -5.23
C GLY A 36 12.25 23.97 -6.70
N ARG A 37 11.98 22.98 -7.56
CA ARG A 37 12.30 22.97 -8.99
C ARG A 37 11.06 23.22 -9.86
N ALA A 38 11.25 23.77 -11.07
CA ALA A 38 10.16 24.10 -11.98
C ALA A 38 9.45 22.88 -12.60
N GLY A 39 10.10 21.72 -12.69
CA GLY A 39 9.56 20.51 -13.32
C GLY A 39 9.47 20.57 -14.86
N ALA A 40 9.28 19.42 -15.50
CA ALA A 40 9.30 19.29 -16.97
C ALA A 40 7.94 19.51 -17.66
N GLY A 41 6.87 19.72 -16.89
CA GLY A 41 5.51 19.91 -17.39
C GLY A 41 4.68 18.62 -17.50
N LEU A 42 3.35 18.79 -17.56
CA LEU A 42 2.36 17.70 -17.53
C LEU A 42 2.39 16.80 -18.78
N LEU A 43 2.66 17.39 -19.95
CA LEU A 43 2.66 16.67 -21.23
C LEU A 43 4.01 16.02 -21.56
N GLN A 44 5.00 16.12 -20.68
CA GLN A 44 6.33 15.57 -20.95
C GLN A 44 6.31 14.05 -21.17
N PRO A 45 5.59 13.22 -20.38
CA PRO A 45 5.56 11.77 -20.60
C PRO A 45 4.99 11.39 -21.97
N TRP A 46 4.07 12.18 -22.52
CA TRP A 46 3.57 11.99 -23.89
C TRP A 46 4.63 12.27 -24.96
N ARG A 47 5.42 13.33 -24.78
CA ARG A 47 6.55 13.65 -25.67
C ARG A 47 7.62 12.57 -25.59
N ASP A 48 7.89 12.06 -24.38
CA ASP A 48 8.85 10.98 -24.14
C ASP A 48 8.38 9.67 -24.79
N ALA A 49 7.11 9.28 -24.61
CA ALA A 49 6.54 8.11 -25.25
C ALA A 49 6.62 8.20 -26.79
N ARG A 50 6.23 9.34 -27.36
CA ARG A 50 6.37 9.60 -28.81
C ARG A 50 7.82 9.52 -29.28
N LYS A 51 8.76 10.03 -28.49
CA LYS A 51 10.19 9.96 -28.78
C LYS A 51 10.70 8.52 -28.74
N LEU A 52 10.32 7.74 -27.73
CA LEU A 52 10.75 6.35 -27.56
C LEU A 52 10.17 5.42 -28.62
N LEU A 53 8.91 5.59 -29.03
CA LEU A 53 8.28 4.81 -30.11
C LEU A 53 8.93 5.04 -31.48
N ARG A 54 9.65 6.16 -31.66
CA ARG A 54 10.39 6.47 -32.88
C ARG A 54 11.84 5.97 -32.84
N LYS A 55 12.29 5.43 -31.71
CA LYS A 55 13.65 4.88 -31.59
C LYS A 55 13.67 3.44 -32.06
N GLU A 56 14.81 3.06 -32.62
CA GLU A 56 15.09 1.67 -32.97
C GLU A 56 15.15 0.80 -31.69
N PRO A 57 14.37 -0.29 -31.61
CA PRO A 57 14.43 -1.20 -30.49
C PRO A 57 15.73 -2.02 -30.55
N ILE A 58 16.47 -2.05 -29.44
CA ILE A 58 17.71 -2.81 -29.30
C ILE A 58 17.44 -4.02 -28.41
N THR A 59 17.82 -5.21 -28.87
CA THR A 59 17.68 -6.48 -28.14
C THR A 59 19.05 -6.94 -27.65
N PRO A 60 19.26 -7.19 -26.36
CA PRO A 60 20.53 -7.70 -25.86
C PRO A 60 20.82 -9.10 -26.44
N VAL A 61 22.10 -9.43 -26.61
CA VAL A 61 22.51 -10.74 -27.11
C VAL A 61 22.29 -11.79 -26.02
N GLY A 62 21.63 -12.90 -26.37
CA GLY A 62 21.40 -14.02 -25.45
C GLY A 62 20.10 -13.94 -24.64
N THR A 63 19.19 -13.00 -24.93
CA THR A 63 17.86 -12.97 -24.32
C THR A 63 16.92 -14.00 -24.92
N GLY A 64 16.13 -14.65 -24.08
CA GLY A 64 15.09 -15.59 -24.48
C GLY A 64 13.75 -14.92 -24.86
N PRO A 65 12.70 -15.75 -25.05
CA PRO A 65 11.37 -15.26 -25.41
C PRO A 65 10.69 -14.46 -24.29
N ALA A 66 11.09 -14.65 -23.02
CA ALA A 66 10.51 -13.94 -21.89
C ALA A 66 10.76 -12.43 -22.01
N PHE A 67 11.96 -12.01 -22.43
CA PHE A 67 12.29 -10.60 -22.69
C PHE A 67 11.39 -9.96 -23.76
N HIS A 68 11.02 -10.71 -24.79
CA HIS A 68 10.19 -10.20 -25.89
C HIS A 68 8.69 -10.18 -25.58
N ILE A 69 8.20 -11.19 -24.85
CA ILE A 69 6.76 -11.34 -24.54
C ILE A 69 6.35 -10.44 -23.38
N ALA A 70 7.23 -10.25 -22.39
CA ALA A 70 6.88 -9.55 -21.15
C ALA A 70 6.31 -8.13 -21.36
N PRO A 71 6.87 -7.25 -22.21
CA PRO A 71 6.27 -5.92 -22.43
C PRO A 71 4.84 -5.99 -22.95
N ALA A 72 4.56 -6.89 -23.90
CA ALA A 72 3.23 -7.09 -24.44
C ALA A 72 2.28 -7.69 -23.40
N LEU A 73 2.76 -8.65 -22.60
CA LEU A 73 1.99 -9.28 -21.54
C LEU A 73 1.61 -8.28 -20.44
N VAL A 74 2.53 -7.41 -20.02
CA VAL A 74 2.28 -6.35 -19.01
C VAL A 74 1.25 -5.35 -19.51
N VAL A 75 1.34 -4.94 -20.78
CA VAL A 75 0.33 -4.08 -21.39
C VAL A 75 -1.02 -4.79 -21.46
N ALA A 76 -1.04 -6.06 -21.85
CA ALA A 76 -2.27 -6.84 -21.93
C ALA A 76 -2.94 -7.01 -20.56
N THR A 77 -2.19 -7.42 -19.53
CA THR A 77 -2.74 -7.57 -18.17
C THR A 77 -3.25 -6.24 -17.62
N ALA A 78 -2.52 -5.13 -17.82
CA ALA A 78 -2.95 -3.80 -17.41
C ALA A 78 -4.24 -3.35 -18.13
N LEU A 79 -4.38 -3.64 -19.43
CA LEU A 79 -5.60 -3.32 -20.18
C LEU A 79 -6.79 -4.17 -19.74
N VAL A 80 -6.59 -5.46 -19.46
CA VAL A 80 -7.66 -6.32 -18.94
C VAL A 80 -8.09 -5.84 -17.55
N VAL A 81 -7.15 -5.53 -16.65
CA VAL A 81 -7.48 -4.93 -15.35
C VAL A 81 -8.25 -3.63 -15.52
N ALA A 82 -7.80 -2.75 -16.42
CA ALA A 82 -8.48 -1.50 -16.73
C ALA A 82 -9.87 -1.71 -17.35
N ALA A 83 -10.17 -2.86 -17.97
CA ALA A 83 -11.50 -3.20 -18.49
C ALA A 83 -12.40 -3.82 -17.41
N LEU A 84 -11.82 -4.58 -16.46
CA LEU A 84 -12.53 -5.25 -15.37
C LEU A 84 -12.94 -4.29 -14.25
N VAL A 85 -12.11 -3.29 -13.93
CA VAL A 85 -12.39 -2.32 -12.86
C VAL A 85 -13.44 -1.32 -13.34
N PRO A 86 -14.65 -1.27 -12.76
CA PRO A 86 -15.73 -0.40 -13.22
C PRO A 86 -15.51 1.04 -12.72
N LEU A 87 -14.82 1.86 -13.52
CA LEU A 87 -14.52 3.27 -13.17
C LEU A 87 -15.61 4.24 -13.65
N LEU A 88 -16.20 3.98 -14.82
CA LEU A 88 -17.19 4.86 -15.44
C LEU A 88 -18.64 4.35 -15.31
N SER A 89 -18.84 3.03 -15.30
CA SER A 89 -20.15 2.38 -15.24
C SER A 89 -20.04 0.99 -14.62
N THR A 90 -21.06 0.56 -13.89
CA THR A 90 -21.20 -0.81 -13.37
C THR A 90 -21.81 -1.77 -14.40
N ASP A 91 -22.63 -1.27 -15.34
CA ASP A 91 -23.14 -2.06 -16.48
C ASP A 91 -22.05 -2.17 -17.56
N THR A 92 -21.15 -3.14 -17.39
CA THR A 92 -20.08 -3.45 -18.35
C THR A 92 -20.28 -4.85 -18.95
N PRO A 93 -19.79 -5.11 -20.18
CA PRO A 93 -19.84 -6.43 -20.79
C PRO A 93 -19.06 -7.50 -20.00
N LEU A 94 -18.20 -7.07 -19.07
CA LEU A 94 -17.38 -7.92 -18.21
C LEU A 94 -17.94 -8.07 -16.79
N ALA A 95 -19.07 -7.43 -16.48
CA ALA A 95 -19.75 -7.59 -15.19
C ALA A 95 -20.11 -9.07 -14.96
N GLY A 96 -19.80 -9.59 -13.77
CA GLY A 96 -19.97 -11.00 -13.42
C GLY A 96 -18.97 -11.96 -14.07
N ARG A 97 -18.00 -11.48 -14.86
CA ARG A 97 -16.94 -12.30 -15.49
C ARG A 97 -15.56 -12.09 -14.87
N GLY A 98 -15.38 -11.08 -14.04
CA GLY A 98 -14.12 -10.80 -13.36
C GLY A 98 -14.36 -10.42 -11.91
N ASP A 99 -13.64 -11.08 -11.02
CA ASP A 99 -13.68 -10.83 -9.59
C ASP A 99 -12.39 -10.14 -9.12
N LEU A 100 -12.39 -9.71 -7.86
CA LEU A 100 -11.25 -9.02 -7.26
C LEU A 100 -9.99 -9.91 -7.20
N ILE A 101 -10.17 -11.25 -7.13
CA ILE A 101 -9.07 -12.21 -7.14
C ILE A 101 -8.38 -12.23 -8.51
N VAL A 102 -9.15 -12.26 -9.61
CA VAL A 102 -8.64 -12.17 -10.98
C VAL A 102 -7.87 -10.86 -11.20
N VAL A 103 -8.37 -9.74 -10.68
CA VAL A 103 -7.65 -8.46 -10.77
C VAL A 103 -6.29 -8.54 -10.09
N VAL A 104 -6.23 -9.06 -8.86
CA VAL A 104 -4.95 -9.24 -8.14
C VAL A 104 -4.03 -10.21 -8.87
N ALA A 105 -4.56 -11.32 -9.39
CA ALA A 105 -3.78 -12.29 -10.16
C ALA A 105 -3.19 -11.71 -11.46
N LEU A 106 -3.95 -10.88 -12.18
CA LEU A 106 -3.46 -10.20 -13.39
C LEU A 106 -2.36 -9.18 -13.09
N LEU A 107 -2.47 -8.45 -11.96
CA LEU A 107 -1.41 -7.54 -11.50
C LEU A 107 -0.15 -8.32 -11.12
N ALA A 108 -0.29 -9.41 -10.37
CA ALA A 108 0.82 -10.29 -10.00
C ALA A 108 1.50 -10.91 -11.24
N LEU A 109 0.72 -11.33 -12.24
CA LEU A 109 1.23 -11.84 -13.50
C LEU A 109 2.07 -10.81 -14.25
N GLY A 110 1.65 -9.53 -14.25
CA GLY A 110 2.43 -8.43 -14.81
C GLY A 110 3.78 -8.25 -14.10
N THR A 111 3.80 -8.27 -12.77
CA THR A 111 5.04 -8.20 -11.97
C THR A 111 5.96 -9.38 -12.24
N VAL A 112 5.43 -10.61 -12.30
CA VAL A 112 6.21 -11.80 -12.65
C VAL A 112 6.79 -11.69 -14.05
N ALA A 113 6.03 -11.18 -15.02
CA ALA A 113 6.50 -11.00 -16.39
C ALA A 113 7.69 -10.01 -16.46
N LEU A 114 7.61 -8.88 -15.75
CA LEU A 114 8.73 -7.93 -15.66
C LEU A 114 9.96 -8.54 -14.96
N ALA A 115 9.74 -9.31 -13.90
CA ALA A 115 10.82 -9.97 -13.18
C ALA A 115 11.55 -10.99 -14.07
N LEU A 116 10.80 -11.81 -14.81
CA LEU A 116 11.35 -12.76 -15.79
C LEU A 116 12.12 -12.04 -16.89
N ALA A 117 11.58 -10.94 -17.44
CA ALA A 117 12.27 -10.17 -18.47
C ALA A 117 13.62 -9.60 -17.99
N GLY A 118 13.71 -9.14 -16.74
CA GLY A 118 14.96 -8.66 -16.18
C GLY A 118 15.98 -9.79 -15.98
N LEU A 119 15.54 -10.95 -15.48
CA LEU A 119 16.39 -12.13 -15.30
C LEU A 119 16.90 -12.71 -16.63
N ASP A 120 16.08 -12.67 -17.68
CA ASP A 120 16.38 -13.18 -19.02
C ASP A 120 17.50 -12.40 -19.73
N THR A 121 17.88 -11.22 -19.21
CA THR A 121 19.03 -10.46 -19.74
C THR A 121 20.39 -11.09 -19.42
N GLY A 122 20.46 -12.04 -18.48
CA GLY A 122 21.67 -12.83 -18.21
C GLY A 122 22.88 -12.03 -17.68
N THR A 123 22.68 -10.77 -17.27
CA THR A 123 23.76 -9.92 -16.73
C THR A 123 23.75 -9.89 -15.21
N ALA A 124 24.91 -9.65 -14.59
CA ALA A 124 25.03 -9.50 -13.13
C ALA A 124 24.13 -8.39 -12.55
N PHE A 125 23.78 -7.39 -13.36
CA PHE A 125 22.87 -6.30 -12.97
C PHE A 125 21.40 -6.58 -13.34
N GLY A 126 21.15 -7.41 -14.36
CA GLY A 126 19.81 -7.73 -14.85
C GLY A 126 18.91 -8.35 -13.79
N GLY A 127 19.48 -9.20 -12.92
CA GLY A 127 18.73 -9.82 -11.82
C GLY A 127 18.59 -8.98 -10.55
N MET A 128 19.40 -7.93 -10.36
CA MET A 128 19.36 -7.13 -9.12
C MET A 128 18.07 -6.33 -8.98
N GLY A 129 17.53 -5.78 -10.08
CA GLY A 129 16.24 -5.08 -10.08
C GLY A 129 15.07 -6.00 -9.75
N PRO A 130 14.85 -7.08 -10.54
CA PRO A 130 13.84 -8.09 -10.30
C PRO A 130 13.87 -8.69 -8.90
N SER A 131 15.05 -8.99 -8.35
CA SER A 131 15.18 -9.55 -7.00
C SER A 131 14.58 -8.63 -5.93
N ARG A 132 14.86 -7.31 -6.01
CA ARG A 132 14.32 -6.31 -5.07
C ARG A 132 12.82 -6.15 -5.23
N GLU A 133 12.34 -6.08 -6.47
CA GLU A 133 10.91 -5.96 -6.76
C GLU A 133 10.14 -7.18 -6.25
N MET A 134 10.68 -8.39 -6.43
CA MET A 134 10.05 -9.62 -6.00
C MET A 134 10.01 -9.76 -4.47
N THR A 135 11.03 -9.29 -3.76
CA THR A 135 11.00 -9.22 -2.28
C THR A 135 9.86 -8.31 -1.80
N VAL A 136 9.67 -7.15 -2.43
CA VAL A 136 8.56 -6.24 -2.08
C VAL A 136 7.21 -6.86 -2.45
N ALA A 137 7.09 -7.47 -3.63
CA ALA A 137 5.86 -8.11 -4.09
C ALA A 137 5.40 -9.23 -3.14
N ALA A 138 6.34 -10.09 -2.69
CA ALA A 138 6.05 -11.15 -1.74
C ALA A 138 5.56 -10.63 -0.37
N LEU A 139 6.05 -9.46 0.08
CA LEU A 139 5.57 -8.82 1.30
C LEU A 139 4.17 -8.19 1.13
N VAL A 140 3.84 -7.73 -0.08
CA VAL A 140 2.57 -7.08 -0.40
C VAL A 140 1.44 -8.10 -0.63
N GLU A 141 1.76 -9.32 -1.06
CA GLU A 141 0.77 -10.34 -1.40
C GLU A 141 -0.21 -10.69 -0.26
N PRO A 142 0.22 -10.94 1.00
CA PRO A 142 -0.73 -11.16 2.11
C PRO A 142 -1.62 -9.94 2.36
N THR A 143 -1.08 -8.74 2.16
CA THR A 143 -1.84 -7.48 2.32
C THR A 143 -2.92 -7.37 1.25
N LEU A 144 -2.63 -7.75 0.00
CA LEU A 144 -3.61 -7.79 -1.09
C LEU A 144 -4.71 -8.83 -0.83
N LEU A 145 -4.35 -10.02 -0.33
CA LEU A 145 -5.36 -11.02 0.04
C LEU A 145 -6.28 -10.53 1.16
N MET A 146 -5.73 -9.87 2.18
CA MET A 146 -6.53 -9.27 3.25
C MET A 146 -7.44 -8.16 2.72
N ALA A 147 -6.96 -7.34 1.78
CA ALA A 147 -7.78 -6.33 1.11
C ALA A 147 -8.95 -6.96 0.33
N VAL A 148 -8.70 -8.06 -0.37
CA VAL A 148 -9.75 -8.79 -1.08
C VAL A 148 -10.82 -9.28 -0.11
N LEU A 149 -10.41 -9.90 1.00
CA LEU A 149 -11.34 -10.36 2.03
C LEU A 149 -12.09 -9.18 2.69
N ALA A 150 -11.42 -8.05 2.89
CA ALA A 150 -12.02 -6.86 3.48
C ALA A 150 -13.21 -6.32 2.72
N LEU A 151 -13.11 -6.33 1.40
CA LEU A 151 -14.13 -5.84 0.50
C LEU A 151 -15.18 -6.91 0.22
N SER A 152 -14.77 -8.17 0.10
CA SER A 152 -15.66 -9.27 -0.28
C SER A 152 -16.59 -9.71 0.86
N VAL A 153 -16.14 -9.71 2.12
CA VAL A 153 -16.95 -10.21 3.25
C VAL A 153 -18.20 -9.35 3.50
N PRO A 154 -18.13 -8.01 3.61
CA PRO A 154 -19.33 -7.18 3.78
C PRO A 154 -20.20 -7.14 2.52
N ALA A 155 -19.60 -7.25 1.33
CA ALA A 155 -20.33 -7.26 0.06
C ALA A 155 -21.01 -8.61 -0.22
N GLY A 156 -20.58 -9.70 0.42
CA GLY A 156 -21.09 -11.06 0.19
C GLY A 156 -20.73 -11.65 -1.18
N THR A 157 -19.79 -11.02 -1.90
CA THR A 157 -19.37 -11.41 -3.25
C THR A 157 -17.95 -10.93 -3.51
N THR A 158 -17.23 -11.62 -4.40
CA THR A 158 -15.92 -11.19 -4.92
C THR A 158 -16.05 -10.44 -6.25
N ASP A 159 -17.24 -10.41 -6.86
CA ASP A 159 -17.49 -9.71 -8.11
C ASP A 159 -17.31 -8.20 -7.94
N LEU A 160 -16.41 -7.62 -8.72
CA LEU A 160 -15.98 -6.24 -8.54
C LEU A 160 -17.10 -5.25 -8.89
N ALA A 161 -17.90 -5.56 -9.91
CA ALA A 161 -19.04 -4.74 -10.31
C ALA A 161 -20.10 -4.68 -9.21
N ALA A 162 -20.47 -5.82 -8.64
CA ALA A 162 -21.40 -5.90 -7.52
C ALA A 162 -20.88 -5.21 -6.25
N ILE A 163 -19.57 -5.32 -5.94
CA ILE A 163 -18.96 -4.59 -4.81
C ILE A 163 -19.10 -3.08 -5.01
N VAL A 164 -18.76 -2.56 -6.20
CA VAL A 164 -18.81 -1.12 -6.50
C VAL A 164 -20.26 -0.62 -6.55
N GLU A 165 -21.18 -1.39 -7.13
CA GLU A 165 -22.60 -1.05 -7.13
C GLU A 165 -23.17 -1.00 -5.71
N GLY A 166 -22.81 -1.96 -4.86
CA GLY A 166 -23.14 -1.97 -3.44
C GLY A 166 -22.55 -0.77 -2.69
N ALA A 167 -21.31 -0.37 -3.02
CA ALA A 167 -20.64 0.80 -2.45
C ALA A 167 -21.37 2.11 -2.75
N VAL A 168 -21.88 2.26 -3.97
CA VAL A 168 -22.56 3.48 -4.43
C VAL A 168 -23.93 3.62 -3.77
N HIS A 169 -24.66 2.52 -3.60
CA HIS A 169 -26.01 2.55 -3.03
C HIS A 169 -26.03 2.59 -1.50
N ASP A 170 -25.10 1.90 -0.84
CA ASP A 170 -25.02 1.86 0.62
C ASP A 170 -23.56 1.87 1.10
N PRO A 171 -22.92 3.06 1.13
CA PRO A 171 -21.51 3.18 1.53
C PRO A 171 -21.29 2.76 2.99
N ALA A 172 -22.32 2.80 3.83
CA ALA A 172 -22.23 2.43 5.24
C ALA A 172 -22.03 0.91 5.44
N ARG A 173 -22.53 0.07 4.51
CA ARG A 173 -22.28 -1.39 4.55
C ARG A 173 -20.81 -1.75 4.38
N LEU A 174 -20.11 -1.02 3.51
CA LEU A 174 -18.68 -1.19 3.29
C LEU A 174 -17.83 -0.48 4.36
N ALA A 175 -18.42 0.38 5.19
CA ALA A 175 -17.78 0.97 6.37
C ALA A 175 -18.05 0.16 7.66
N SER A 176 -18.43 -1.12 7.53
CA SER A 176 -18.63 -1.99 8.68
C SER A 176 -17.34 -2.15 9.50
N PRO A 177 -17.43 -2.43 10.82
CA PRO A 177 -16.24 -2.68 11.64
C PRO A 177 -15.33 -3.76 11.05
N ALA A 178 -15.89 -4.79 10.41
CA ALA A 178 -15.14 -5.87 9.78
C ALA A 178 -14.30 -5.40 8.57
N SER A 179 -14.83 -4.51 7.73
CA SER A 179 -14.10 -3.95 6.59
C SER A 179 -13.00 -3.00 7.05
N LEU A 180 -13.20 -2.22 8.12
CA LEU A 180 -12.16 -1.40 8.74
C LEU A 180 -11.00 -2.26 9.28
N LEU A 181 -11.33 -3.41 9.89
CA LEU A 181 -10.31 -4.35 10.35
C LEU A 181 -9.53 -4.99 9.21
N ALA A 182 -10.19 -5.29 8.10
CA ALA A 182 -9.55 -5.94 6.95
C ALA A 182 -8.92 -4.94 5.96
N ALA A 183 -9.30 -3.66 6.00
CA ALA A 183 -8.59 -2.55 5.37
C ALA A 183 -7.35 -2.10 6.19
N SER A 184 -7.28 -2.47 7.47
CA SER A 184 -6.16 -2.10 8.34
C SER A 184 -4.77 -2.51 7.82
N PRO A 185 -4.56 -3.66 7.13
CA PRO A 185 -3.30 -4.00 6.48
C PRO A 185 -2.98 -3.08 5.29
N LEU A 186 -3.99 -2.64 4.52
CA LEU A 186 -3.79 -1.67 3.44
C LEU A 186 -3.35 -0.32 3.99
N THR A 187 -3.98 0.13 5.07
CA THR A 187 -3.58 1.37 5.75
C THR A 187 -2.16 1.23 6.30
N ALA A 188 -1.81 0.10 6.91
CA ALA A 188 -0.45 -0.17 7.37
C ALA A 188 0.57 -0.17 6.22
N ALA A 189 0.26 -0.78 5.08
CA ALA A 189 1.13 -0.76 3.90
C ALA A 189 1.28 0.64 3.31
N ALA A 190 0.20 1.42 3.25
CA ALA A 190 0.24 2.81 2.81
C ALA A 190 1.09 3.67 3.75
N LEU A 191 0.98 3.47 5.06
CA LEU A 191 1.82 4.14 6.07
C LEU A 191 3.30 3.74 5.94
N THR A 192 3.60 2.48 5.66
CA THR A 192 4.96 2.02 5.38
C THR A 192 5.52 2.67 4.12
N LEU A 193 4.75 2.73 3.02
CA LEU A 193 5.18 3.41 1.79
C LEU A 193 5.39 4.91 2.02
N LEU A 194 4.52 5.54 2.82
CA LEU A 194 4.67 6.93 3.24
C LEU A 194 5.96 7.12 4.04
N ALA A 195 6.26 6.25 5.00
CA ALA A 195 7.50 6.31 5.77
C ALA A 195 8.73 6.24 4.87
N TYR A 196 8.76 5.29 3.93
CA TYR A 196 9.84 5.20 2.94
C TYR A 196 9.92 6.42 2.04
N ALA A 197 8.78 6.97 1.60
CA ALA A 197 8.76 8.17 0.76
C ALA A 197 9.32 9.41 1.50
N VAL A 198 8.94 9.60 2.76
CA VAL A 198 9.39 10.69 3.64
C VAL A 198 10.87 10.55 3.99
N ALA A 199 11.35 9.32 4.18
CA ALA A 199 12.74 9.05 4.55
C ALA A 199 13.71 9.02 3.36
N ARG A 200 13.24 8.98 2.09
CA ARG A 200 14.12 9.02 0.91
C ARG A 200 15.17 10.14 0.91
N PRO A 201 14.84 11.43 1.19
CA PRO A 201 15.84 12.48 1.24
C PRO A 201 16.90 12.24 2.32
N LEU A 202 16.53 11.66 3.47
CA LEU A 202 17.47 11.32 4.55
C LEU A 202 18.45 10.21 4.11
N VAL A 203 17.93 9.14 3.49
CA VAL A 203 18.76 8.04 2.96
C VAL A 203 19.68 8.50 1.83
N ALA A 204 19.27 9.52 1.07
CA ALA A 204 20.09 10.09 0.00
C ALA A 204 21.29 10.90 0.52
N LEU A 205 21.25 11.39 1.76
CA LEU A 205 22.35 12.16 2.36
C LEU A 205 23.48 11.27 2.85
N ASP A 206 23.16 10.10 3.41
CA ASP A 206 24.13 9.10 3.83
C ASP A 206 23.58 7.69 3.55
N PRO A 207 24.07 7.00 2.50
CA PRO A 207 23.60 5.67 2.14
C PRO A 207 24.19 4.55 3.03
N GLY A 208 24.65 4.86 4.24
CA GLY A 208 25.08 3.86 5.23
C GLY A 208 23.97 2.85 5.61
N PRO A 209 24.35 1.63 6.03
CA PRO A 209 23.38 0.56 6.34
C PRO A 209 22.41 0.93 7.47
N ALA A 210 22.84 1.74 8.44
CA ALA A 210 21.99 2.22 9.53
C ALA A 210 20.89 3.19 9.02
N VAL A 211 21.26 4.15 8.17
CA VAL A 211 20.33 5.13 7.61
C VAL A 211 19.36 4.47 6.62
N GLN A 212 19.80 3.44 5.89
CA GLN A 212 18.91 2.63 5.04
C GLN A 212 17.81 1.89 5.83
N ALA A 213 18.05 1.57 7.10
CA ALA A 213 17.07 0.93 7.98
C ALA A 213 16.13 1.92 8.69
N LEU A 214 16.48 3.21 8.71
CA LEU A 214 15.69 4.27 9.36
C LEU A 214 14.21 4.37 8.90
N PRO A 215 13.86 4.18 7.61
CA PRO A 215 12.47 4.13 7.17
C PRO A 215 11.66 2.99 7.81
N VAL A 216 12.31 1.89 8.23
CA VAL A 216 11.65 0.76 8.91
C VAL A 216 11.19 1.19 10.29
N GLY A 217 12.04 1.86 11.07
CA GLY A 217 11.67 2.41 12.37
C GLY A 217 10.50 3.38 12.25
N LEU A 218 10.56 4.32 11.30
CA LEU A 218 9.48 5.27 11.01
C LEU A 218 8.18 4.56 10.62
N ALA A 219 8.24 3.50 9.81
CA ALA A 219 7.08 2.70 9.45
C ALA A 219 6.45 2.02 10.67
N VAL A 220 7.28 1.44 11.55
CA VAL A 220 6.83 0.81 12.79
C VAL A 220 6.16 1.83 13.72
N VAL A 221 6.66 3.05 13.82
CA VAL A 221 6.01 4.15 14.55
C VAL A 221 4.62 4.46 13.98
N LEU A 222 4.53 4.67 12.67
CA LEU A 222 3.24 5.01 12.03
C LEU A 222 2.22 3.88 12.15
N VAL A 223 2.66 2.63 12.01
CA VAL A 223 1.80 1.44 12.18
C VAL A 223 1.39 1.29 13.65
N GLY A 224 2.31 1.46 14.60
CA GLY A 224 2.01 1.42 16.04
C GLY A 224 0.98 2.47 16.44
N PHE A 225 1.15 3.71 15.97
CA PHE A 225 0.19 4.79 16.16
C PHE A 225 -1.18 4.46 15.55
N PHE A 226 -1.21 3.94 14.33
CA PHE A 226 -2.45 3.53 13.66
C PHE A 226 -3.18 2.42 14.44
N VAL A 227 -2.46 1.43 14.95
CA VAL A 227 -3.02 0.37 15.80
C VAL A 227 -3.61 0.97 17.08
N LEU A 228 -2.91 1.92 17.72
CA LEU A 228 -3.37 2.61 18.93
C LEU A 228 -4.65 3.41 18.69
N ALA A 229 -4.72 4.10 17.56
CA ALA A 229 -5.85 4.96 17.19
C ALA A 229 -7.09 4.17 16.77
N THR A 230 -6.92 3.01 16.13
CA THR A 230 -8.03 2.25 15.54
C THR A 230 -8.54 1.11 16.42
N ARG A 231 -7.69 0.52 17.27
CA ARG A 231 -8.06 -0.66 18.06
C ARG A 231 -8.50 -0.27 19.46
N ARG A 232 -9.74 -0.61 19.82
CA ARG A 232 -10.32 -0.37 21.15
C ARG A 232 -10.07 -1.49 22.16
N ARG A 233 -9.44 -2.60 21.76
CA ARG A 233 -9.13 -3.72 22.66
C ARG A 233 -7.81 -3.46 23.39
N ALA A 234 -7.81 -3.60 24.71
CA ALA A 234 -6.65 -3.36 25.57
C ALA A 234 -5.38 -4.09 25.08
N LEU A 235 -5.47 -5.38 24.71
CA LEU A 235 -4.33 -6.13 24.17
C LEU A 235 -3.77 -5.53 22.87
N SER A 236 -4.65 -5.09 21.95
CA SER A 236 -4.22 -4.44 20.72
C SER A 236 -3.63 -3.05 20.95
N GLN A 237 -4.12 -2.32 21.97
CA GLN A 237 -3.53 -1.05 22.38
C GLN A 237 -2.15 -1.23 22.99
N VAL A 238 -1.94 -2.26 23.83
CA VAL A 238 -0.62 -2.62 24.34
C VAL A 238 0.33 -2.95 23.19
N VAL A 239 -0.11 -3.74 22.21
CA VAL A 239 0.70 -4.04 21.01
C VAL A 239 1.01 -2.77 20.21
N GLY A 240 0.04 -1.90 19.95
CA GLY A 240 0.25 -0.63 19.24
C GLY A 240 1.23 0.29 19.96
N PHE A 241 1.16 0.31 21.28
CA PHE A 241 2.05 1.09 22.14
C PHE A 241 3.48 0.53 22.14
N LEU A 242 3.65 -0.78 22.28
CA LEU A 242 4.96 -1.43 22.17
C LEU A 242 5.58 -1.25 20.79
N LEU A 243 4.79 -1.29 19.72
CA LEU A 243 5.27 -0.98 18.37
C LEU A 243 5.72 0.49 18.28
N LEU A 244 4.94 1.43 18.80
CA LEU A 244 5.31 2.85 18.83
C LEU A 244 6.64 3.08 19.56
N ASP A 245 6.77 2.55 20.78
CA ASP A 245 7.97 2.69 21.62
C ASP A 245 9.20 2.10 20.93
N ASN A 246 9.11 0.83 20.49
CA ASN A 246 10.21 0.18 19.78
C ASN A 246 10.55 0.86 18.45
N GLY A 247 9.55 1.41 17.75
CA GLY A 247 9.78 2.15 16.51
C GLY A 247 10.52 3.47 16.74
N ILE A 248 10.20 4.21 17.80
CA ILE A 248 10.88 5.44 18.19
C ILE A 248 12.33 5.11 18.57
N THR A 249 12.51 4.11 19.44
CA THR A 249 13.82 3.61 19.88
C THR A 249 14.68 3.18 18.69
N ALA A 250 14.16 2.34 17.80
CA ALA A 250 14.89 1.91 16.60
C ALA A 250 15.25 3.09 15.69
N THR A 251 14.35 4.05 15.51
CA THR A 251 14.62 5.25 14.69
C THR A 251 15.71 6.10 15.32
N ALA A 252 15.68 6.31 16.63
CA ALA A 252 16.69 7.07 17.37
C ALA A 252 18.06 6.37 17.33
N PHE A 253 18.11 5.07 17.61
CA PHE A 253 19.34 4.28 17.52
C PHE A 253 19.99 4.37 16.14
N LEU A 254 19.20 4.20 15.07
CA LEU A 254 19.67 4.23 13.69
C LEU A 254 20.05 5.63 13.21
N ALA A 255 19.42 6.69 13.74
CA ALA A 255 19.73 8.08 13.39
C ALA A 255 20.98 8.61 14.10
N THR A 256 21.30 8.10 15.29
CA THR A 256 22.29 8.73 16.20
C THR A 256 23.59 7.93 16.35
N SER A 257 23.75 6.82 15.62
CA SER A 257 24.98 6.01 15.60
C SER A 257 25.52 5.65 17.00
N GLY A 258 24.63 5.28 17.93
CA GLY A 258 25.03 4.79 19.26
C GLY A 258 24.43 5.51 20.46
N VAL A 259 23.11 5.65 20.54
CA VAL A 259 22.49 5.77 21.87
C VAL A 259 22.85 4.50 22.65
N PRO A 260 23.39 4.58 23.89
CA PRO A 260 23.77 3.39 24.63
C PRO A 260 22.53 2.51 24.84
N LEU A 261 22.62 1.24 24.44
CA LEU A 261 21.54 0.23 24.57
C LEU A 261 20.91 0.23 25.98
N ILE A 262 21.69 0.57 27.01
CA ILE A 262 21.28 0.67 28.41
C ILE A 262 20.22 1.76 28.64
N VAL A 263 20.35 2.92 27.97
CA VAL A 263 19.43 4.05 28.12
C VAL A 263 18.08 3.71 27.46
N GLU A 264 18.11 3.06 26.30
CA GLU A 264 16.90 2.64 25.59
C GLU A 264 16.19 1.47 26.29
N LEU A 265 16.92 0.46 26.77
CA LEU A 265 16.34 -0.61 27.59
C LEU A 265 15.72 -0.08 28.88
N GLY A 266 16.31 0.96 29.48
CA GLY A 266 15.75 1.64 30.64
C GLY A 266 14.41 2.30 30.34
N VAL A 267 14.33 3.10 29.26
CA VAL A 267 13.09 3.78 28.86
C VAL A 267 12.01 2.76 28.48
N SER A 268 12.32 1.76 27.66
CA SER A 268 11.33 0.74 27.25
C SER A 268 10.88 -0.13 28.43
N PHE A 269 11.75 -0.40 29.41
CA PHE A 269 11.38 -1.13 30.63
C PHE A 269 10.48 -0.31 31.54
N ASP A 270 10.78 0.98 31.75
CA ASP A 270 9.95 1.89 32.56
C ASP A 270 8.56 2.06 31.93
N VAL A 271 8.51 2.12 30.61
CA VAL A 271 7.29 2.23 29.82
C VAL A 271 6.47 0.92 29.87
N LEU A 272 7.12 -0.23 29.77
CA LEU A 272 6.48 -1.55 29.96
C LEU A 272 5.91 -1.69 31.37
N LEU A 273 6.66 -1.26 32.39
CA LEU A 273 6.21 -1.27 33.78
C LEU A 273 4.99 -0.37 33.96
N ALA A 274 5.01 0.84 33.40
CA ALA A 274 3.87 1.76 33.43
C ALA A 274 2.63 1.14 32.76
N ALA A 275 2.79 0.50 31.59
CA ALA A 275 1.71 -0.18 30.89
C ALA A 275 1.16 -1.39 31.67
N LEU A 276 2.03 -2.19 32.27
CA LEU A 276 1.65 -3.32 33.14
C LEU A 276 0.85 -2.81 34.36
N VAL A 277 1.35 -1.78 35.02
CA VAL A 277 0.68 -1.16 36.18
C VAL A 277 -0.68 -0.62 35.76
N LEU A 278 -0.78 0.09 34.63
CA LEU A 278 -2.05 0.62 34.13
C LEU A 278 -3.02 -0.50 33.77
N GLN A 279 -2.54 -1.59 33.16
CA GLN A 279 -3.37 -2.75 32.82
C GLN A 279 -3.86 -3.48 34.07
N VAL A 280 -3.00 -3.69 35.07
CA VAL A 280 -3.37 -4.27 36.37
C VAL A 280 -4.35 -3.38 37.11
N LEU A 281 -4.14 -2.06 37.10
CA LEU A 281 -5.04 -1.10 37.72
C LEU A 281 -6.39 -1.10 37.03
N THR A 282 -6.41 -1.12 35.70
CA THR A 282 -7.65 -1.21 34.91
C THR A 282 -8.39 -2.52 35.17
N ALA A 283 -7.67 -3.64 35.24
CA ALA A 283 -8.25 -4.94 35.57
C ALA A 283 -8.81 -4.97 37.01
N ARG A 284 -8.09 -4.38 37.97
CA ARG A 284 -8.57 -4.23 39.36
C ARG A 284 -9.77 -3.30 39.47
N MET A 285 -9.77 -2.16 38.78
CA MET A 285 -10.90 -1.24 38.75
C MET A 285 -12.13 -1.92 38.14
N ARG A 286 -11.96 -2.68 37.06
CA ARG A 286 -13.05 -3.45 36.45
C ARG A 286 -13.57 -4.55 37.38
N ALA A 287 -12.70 -5.20 38.15
CA ALA A 287 -13.12 -6.18 39.16
C ALA A 287 -13.83 -5.55 40.37
N ALA A 288 -13.48 -4.33 40.75
CA ALA A 288 -14.04 -3.63 41.91
C ALA A 288 -15.32 -2.83 41.59
N PHE A 289 -15.39 -2.22 40.40
CA PHE A 289 -16.44 -1.26 40.00
C PHE A 289 -17.23 -1.69 38.76
N GLY A 290 -16.93 -2.86 38.18
CA GLY A 290 -17.71 -3.49 37.11
C GLY A 290 -17.41 -2.95 35.70
N THR A 291 -17.67 -1.66 35.44
CA THR A 291 -17.45 -1.05 34.12
C THR A 291 -16.29 -0.05 34.15
N THR A 292 -15.67 0.18 33.01
CA THR A 292 -14.63 1.21 32.82
C THR A 292 -15.02 2.12 31.66
N ASP A 293 -16.32 2.13 31.35
CA ASP A 293 -16.85 2.82 30.18
C ASP A 293 -17.04 4.30 30.52
N LEU A 294 -16.45 5.17 29.71
CA LEU A 294 -16.55 6.62 29.89
C LEU A 294 -17.95 7.15 29.52
N ASP A 295 -18.74 6.34 28.80
CA ASP A 295 -20.10 6.68 28.42
C ASP A 295 -21.06 6.61 29.63
N ASP A 296 -20.78 5.76 30.65
CA ASP A 296 -21.59 5.68 31.88
C ASP A 296 -21.43 6.94 32.78
N LEU A 297 -20.34 7.70 32.61
CA LEU A 297 -20.06 8.92 33.38
C LEU A 297 -20.78 10.16 32.83
N ARG A 298 -21.48 10.05 31.69
CA ARG A 298 -22.29 11.14 31.11
C ARG A 298 -23.71 11.23 31.67
N GLU A 299 -24.19 10.20 32.37
CA GLU A 299 -25.56 10.14 32.92
C GLU A 299 -25.67 10.61 34.38
N LEU A 300 -24.56 10.92 35.05
CA LEU A 300 -24.58 11.56 36.37
C LEU A 300 -24.83 13.07 36.22
N HIS A 301 -26.11 13.41 36.07
CA HIS A 301 -26.62 14.74 36.37
C HIS A 301 -27.21 14.65 37.80
N ASP A 302 -26.67 15.48 38.71
CA ASP A 302 -26.99 15.64 40.15
C ASP A 302 -28.14 14.80 40.77
#